data_AF-A0A6A5GNL8-F1
#
_entry.id   AF-A0A6A5GNL8-F1
#
_cell.length_a   1.000
_cell.length_b   1.000
_cell.length_c   1.000
_cell.angle_alpha   90.00
_cell.angle_beta   90.00
_cell.angle_gamma   90.00
#
_symmetry.space_group_name_H-M   'P 1'
#
loop_
_entity.id
_entity.type
_entity.pdbx_description
1 polymer ?
#
loop_
_entity_poly.entity_id
_entity_poly.type
_entity_poly.pdbx_seq_one_letter_code
_entity_poly.pdbx_strand_id
1 'polypeptide(L)'
;MRQEALNQGEKVRESVLEMSKQNETHKFYETLTPEAFCPIKVKVGGDGDSGKVTCNPRKAKRDCTMMSLGLNDQIQFDEEIQSMTENRCNIIGADMARQNATTREKYEKIRGQLFVGNVPDTLKLYRMMIDSGSKEVEILKIDIESSEHTALEPFLKSYFVCQILIEIHGYPARQLEMLTKLSRWVVMVKRMT
;
A
#
# COMPACT_ATOMS: atom_id res chain seq x y z
N MET A 1 -0.38 -31.73 14.75
CA MET A 1 -0.70 -30.28 14.69
C MET A 1 0.49 -29.37 14.37
N ARG A 2 1.49 -29.18 15.25
CA ARG A 2 2.60 -28.22 14.98
C ARG A 2 3.52 -28.65 13.83
N GLN A 3 3.90 -29.92 13.76
CA GLN A 3 4.76 -30.43 12.68
C GLN A 3 4.06 -30.41 11.32
N GLU A 4 2.76 -30.74 11.30
CA GLU A 4 1.95 -30.68 10.07
C GLU A 4 1.82 -29.24 9.55
N ALA A 5 1.60 -28.27 10.44
CA ALA A 5 1.56 -26.85 10.06
C ALA A 5 2.93 -26.36 9.53
N LEU A 6 4.04 -26.81 10.13
CA LEU A 6 5.39 -26.48 9.64
C LEU A 6 5.65 -27.09 8.25
N ASN A 7 5.36 -28.38 8.07
CA ASN A 7 5.53 -29.07 6.79
C ASN A 7 4.62 -28.48 5.69
N GLN A 8 3.42 -28.03 6.06
CA GLN A 8 2.53 -27.33 5.14
C GLN A 8 3.10 -25.96 4.76
N GLY A 9 3.68 -25.23 5.71
CA GLY A 9 4.36 -23.97 5.44
C GLY A 9 5.57 -24.10 4.51
N GLU A 10 6.37 -25.15 4.65
CA GLU A 10 7.50 -25.43 3.75
C GLU A 10 7.04 -25.73 2.32
N LYS A 11 6.03 -26.59 2.16
CA LYS A 11 5.45 -26.89 0.84
C LYS A 11 4.88 -25.66 0.14
N VAL A 12 4.24 -24.75 0.88
CA VAL A 12 3.75 -23.48 0.34
C VAL A 12 4.91 -22.61 -0.14
N ARG A 13 5.99 -22.49 0.65
CA ARG A 13 7.18 -21.71 0.26
C ARG A 13 7.85 -22.27 -1.00
N GLU A 14 7.99 -23.58 -1.10
CA GLU A 14 8.52 -24.24 -2.31
C GLU A 14 7.65 -23.97 -3.52
N SER A 15 6.33 -24.11 -3.39
CA SER A 15 5.37 -23.82 -4.48
C SER A 15 5.47 -22.38 -4.97
N VAL A 16 5.47 -21.42 -4.04
CA VAL A 16 5.63 -19.98 -4.36
C VAL A 16 6.97 -19.71 -5.06
N LEU A 17 8.05 -20.33 -4.58
CA LEU A 17 9.38 -20.18 -5.18
C LEU A 17 9.43 -20.74 -6.60
N GLU A 18 8.90 -21.94 -6.84
CA GLU A 18 8.88 -22.53 -8.18
C GLU A 18 8.00 -21.73 -9.14
N MET A 19 6.84 -21.25 -8.69
CA MET A 19 5.99 -20.40 -9.53
C MET A 19 6.63 -19.05 -9.84
N SER A 20 7.43 -18.48 -8.92
CA SER A 20 8.14 -17.23 -9.16
C SER A 20 9.19 -17.29 -10.28
N LYS A 21 9.68 -18.50 -10.60
CA LYS A 21 10.63 -18.73 -11.71
C LYS A 21 9.94 -18.73 -13.07
N GLN A 22 8.61 -18.85 -13.10
CA GLN A 22 7.81 -18.80 -14.32
C GLN A 22 7.47 -17.35 -14.67
N ASN A 23 7.21 -17.08 -15.94
CA ASN A 23 6.83 -15.74 -16.40
C ASN A 23 5.29 -15.55 -16.46
N GLU A 24 4.58 -16.10 -15.47
CA GLU A 24 3.12 -16.22 -15.42
C GLU A 24 2.56 -15.49 -14.20
N THR A 25 2.46 -14.17 -14.27
CA THR A 25 2.10 -13.30 -13.14
C THR A 25 0.77 -13.66 -12.47
N HIS A 26 -0.26 -13.99 -13.26
CA HIS A 26 -1.57 -14.36 -12.72
C HIS A 26 -1.49 -15.64 -11.88
N LYS A 27 -0.84 -16.69 -12.42
CA LYS A 27 -0.66 -17.96 -11.71
C LYS A 27 0.20 -17.79 -10.46
N PHE A 28 1.23 -16.96 -10.53
CA PHE A 28 2.03 -16.63 -9.37
C PHE A 28 1.18 -15.99 -8.27
N TYR A 29 0.36 -14.99 -8.60
CA TYR A 29 -0.52 -14.33 -7.64
C TYR A 29 -1.52 -15.29 -6.98
N GLU A 30 -2.09 -16.23 -7.73
CA GLU A 30 -3.00 -17.26 -7.20
C GLU A 30 -2.34 -18.19 -6.16
N THR A 31 -1.00 -18.31 -6.17
CA THR A 31 -0.27 -19.10 -5.16
C THR A 31 -0.05 -18.35 -3.85
N LEU A 32 -0.24 -17.03 -3.84
CA LEU A 32 0.01 -16.20 -2.67
C LEU A 32 -1.15 -16.29 -1.69
N THR A 33 -0.82 -16.42 -0.40
CA THR A 33 -1.80 -16.33 0.68
C THR A 33 -1.69 -14.95 1.35
N PRO A 34 -2.81 -14.24 1.58
CA PRO A 34 -2.78 -12.96 2.30
C PRO A 34 -2.18 -13.12 3.70
N GLU A 35 -1.15 -12.33 4.03
CA GLU A 35 -0.45 -12.41 5.32
C GLU A 35 -1.23 -11.76 6.48
N ALA A 36 -2.19 -10.88 6.20
CA ALA A 36 -2.92 -10.12 7.22
C ALA A 36 -4.35 -10.66 7.41
N PHE A 37 -4.67 -11.07 8.65
CA PHE A 37 -6.04 -11.36 9.03
C PHE A 37 -6.86 -10.07 9.04
N CYS A 38 -7.94 -10.05 8.25
CA CYS A 38 -8.88 -8.94 8.25
C CYS A 38 -10.31 -9.47 8.49
N PRO A 39 -10.92 -9.19 9.66
CA PRO A 39 -12.25 -9.67 9.97
C PRO A 39 -13.34 -8.94 9.17
N ILE A 40 -13.09 -7.70 8.75
CA ILE A 40 -14.05 -6.87 8.02
C ILE A 40 -13.35 -6.28 6.80
N LYS A 41 -13.55 -6.93 5.66
CA LYS A 41 -13.07 -6.49 4.35
C LYS A 41 -14.10 -5.58 3.71
N VAL A 42 -13.65 -4.44 3.20
CA VAL A 42 -14.51 -3.49 2.48
C VAL A 42 -13.86 -3.18 1.14
N LYS A 43 -14.61 -3.32 0.04
CA LYS A 43 -14.17 -2.81 -1.26
C LYS A 43 -14.41 -1.30 -1.29
N VAL A 44 -13.39 -0.53 -1.66
CA VAL A 44 -13.39 0.93 -1.70
C VAL A 44 -12.83 1.37 -3.04
N GLY A 45 -13.37 2.44 -3.63
CA GLY A 45 -13.02 2.95 -4.95
C GLY A 45 -13.98 2.48 -6.04
N GLY A 46 -13.61 2.72 -7.30
CA GLY A 46 -14.47 2.45 -8.46
C GLY A 46 -14.76 0.98 -8.74
N ASP A 47 -15.60 0.75 -9.74
CA ASP A 47 -15.96 -0.58 -10.21
C ASP A 47 -14.76 -1.31 -10.85
N GLY A 48 -14.84 -2.64 -10.94
CA GLY A 48 -13.78 -3.47 -11.52
C GLY A 48 -12.48 -3.46 -10.69
N ASP A 49 -11.35 -3.32 -11.39
CA ASP A 49 -9.97 -3.40 -10.87
C ASP A 49 -9.48 -2.09 -10.21
N SER A 50 -10.25 -1.02 -10.36
CA SER A 50 -9.96 0.28 -9.75
C SER A 50 -10.22 0.27 -8.23
N GLY A 51 -11.20 -0.52 -7.77
CA GLY A 51 -11.50 -0.68 -6.36
C GLY A 51 -10.50 -1.59 -5.65
N LYS A 52 -10.07 -1.20 -4.45
CA LYS A 52 -9.16 -1.98 -3.59
C LYS A 52 -9.86 -2.47 -2.33
N VAL A 53 -9.47 -3.64 -1.84
CA VAL A 53 -10.03 -4.22 -0.61
C VAL A 53 -9.25 -3.70 0.59
N THR A 54 -9.93 -2.93 1.44
CA THR A 54 -9.36 -2.33 2.65
C THR A 54 -9.88 -3.02 3.91
N CYS A 55 -9.03 -3.16 4.92
CA CYS A 55 -9.46 -3.66 6.23
C CYS A 55 -10.08 -2.56 7.10
N ASN A 56 -11.38 -2.68 7.38
CA ASN A 56 -12.18 -1.83 8.27
C ASN A 56 -11.77 -0.35 8.34
N PRO A 57 -11.84 0.41 7.22
CA PRO A 57 -11.42 1.82 7.20
C PRO A 57 -12.21 2.68 8.20
N ARG A 58 -13.44 2.30 8.55
CA ARG A 58 -14.25 2.98 9.58
C ARG A 58 -13.63 2.94 10.98
N LYS A 59 -12.62 2.11 11.23
CA LYS A 59 -11.86 2.05 12.49
C LYS A 59 -10.56 2.84 12.47
N ALA A 60 -10.20 3.47 11.35
CA ALA A 60 -9.04 4.37 11.28
C ALA A 60 -9.08 5.37 12.43
N LYS A 61 -7.94 5.59 13.09
CA LYS A 61 -7.82 6.54 14.20
C LYS A 61 -8.22 7.97 13.80
N ARG A 62 -8.47 8.83 14.79
CA ARG A 62 -8.60 10.28 14.54
C ARG A 62 -7.26 10.84 14.06
N ASP A 63 -7.31 11.82 13.17
CA ASP A 63 -6.13 12.42 12.53
C ASP A 63 -5.23 11.34 11.88
N CYS A 64 -5.86 10.32 11.29
CA CYS A 64 -5.18 9.29 10.51
C CYS A 64 -4.45 9.92 9.32
N THR A 65 -3.42 9.24 8.82
CA THR A 65 -2.77 9.63 7.56
C THR A 65 -3.03 8.55 6.54
N MET A 66 -3.53 8.94 5.37
CA MET A 66 -3.62 8.06 4.22
C MET A 66 -2.65 8.57 3.15
N MET A 67 -1.80 7.69 2.65
CA MET A 67 -0.93 7.96 1.51
C MET A 67 -1.46 7.26 0.27
N SER A 68 -1.66 7.99 -0.82
CA SER A 68 -2.12 7.49 -2.12
C SER A 68 -1.11 7.90 -3.20
N LEU A 69 -0.31 6.94 -3.64
CA LEU A 69 0.81 7.15 -4.57
C LEU A 69 0.46 6.57 -5.95
N GLY A 70 0.79 7.32 -7.00
CA GLY A 70 0.36 7.03 -8.38
C GLY A 70 -1.12 7.34 -8.55
N LEU A 71 -1.45 8.64 -8.53
CA LEU A 71 -2.84 9.08 -8.61
C LEU A 71 -3.36 9.06 -10.05
N ASN A 72 -2.60 9.59 -11.00
CA ASN A 72 -3.00 9.75 -12.40
C ASN A 72 -4.45 10.28 -12.58
N ASP A 73 -4.84 11.31 -11.82
CA ASP A 73 -6.19 11.89 -11.72
C ASP A 73 -7.31 10.94 -11.20
N GLN A 74 -6.96 9.74 -10.73
CA GLN A 74 -7.88 8.74 -10.19
C GLN A 74 -7.94 8.78 -8.66
N ILE A 75 -8.91 9.53 -8.14
CA ILE A 75 -9.01 9.83 -6.69
C ILE A 75 -10.27 9.26 -6.02
N GLN A 76 -11.01 8.38 -6.71
CA GLN A 76 -12.26 7.80 -6.20
C GLN A 76 -12.05 7.02 -4.90
N PHE A 77 -10.96 6.25 -4.82
CA PHE A 77 -10.58 5.54 -3.60
C PHE A 77 -10.35 6.51 -2.44
N ASP A 78 -9.66 7.63 -2.70
CA ASP A 78 -9.31 8.63 -1.70
C ASP A 78 -10.57 9.37 -1.19
N GLU A 79 -11.46 9.76 -2.11
CA GLU A 79 -12.76 10.38 -1.78
C GLU A 79 -13.61 9.44 -0.91
N GLU A 80 -13.66 8.14 -1.24
CA GLU A 80 -14.46 7.17 -0.50
C GLU A 80 -13.85 6.83 0.86
N ILE A 81 -12.53 6.63 0.99
CA ILE A 81 -11.88 6.47 2.29
C ILE A 81 -12.18 7.68 3.18
N GLN A 82 -12.09 8.89 2.63
CA GLN A 82 -12.36 10.08 3.41
C GLN A 82 -13.82 10.16 3.87
N SER A 83 -14.77 9.77 3.01
CA SER A 83 -16.18 9.63 3.39
C SER A 83 -16.38 8.59 4.50
N MET A 84 -15.79 7.40 4.37
CA MET A 84 -15.90 6.30 5.34
C MET A 84 -15.26 6.61 6.69
N THR A 85 -14.22 7.45 6.69
CA THR A 85 -13.51 7.89 7.90
C THR A 85 -14.11 9.17 8.49
N GLU A 86 -15.23 9.67 7.95
CA GLU A 86 -15.88 10.90 8.42
C GLU A 86 -14.95 12.12 8.34
N ASN A 87 -14.18 12.20 7.26
CA ASN A 87 -13.25 13.28 6.95
C ASN A 87 -12.17 13.53 8.01
N ARG A 88 -11.74 12.47 8.71
CA ARG A 88 -10.77 12.57 9.82
C ARG A 88 -9.33 12.20 9.43
N CYS A 89 -9.08 11.72 8.22
CA CYS A 89 -7.72 11.50 7.76
C CYS A 89 -7.15 12.76 7.08
N ASN A 90 -5.83 12.91 7.15
CA ASN A 90 -5.07 13.77 6.27
C ASN A 90 -4.64 12.92 5.07
N ILE A 91 -5.02 13.32 3.86
CA ILE A 91 -4.69 12.58 2.64
C ILE A 91 -3.40 13.16 2.05
N ILE A 92 -2.43 12.31 1.78
CA ILE A 92 -1.18 12.64 1.09
C ILE A 92 -1.25 11.96 -0.26
N GLY A 93 -1.50 12.73 -1.30
CA GLY A 93 -1.54 12.28 -2.68
C GLY A 93 -0.25 12.62 -3.40
N ALA A 94 0.26 11.71 -4.23
CA ALA A 94 1.45 11.98 -5.02
C ALA A 94 1.43 11.29 -6.38
N ASP A 95 1.99 11.98 -7.37
CA ASP A 95 2.14 11.48 -8.72
C ASP A 95 3.37 12.11 -9.40
N MET A 96 3.88 11.47 -10.46
CA MET A 96 4.94 12.06 -11.28
C MET A 96 4.47 13.32 -12.00
N ALA A 97 3.20 13.36 -12.40
CA ALA A 97 2.58 14.45 -13.14
C ALA A 97 1.71 15.32 -12.24
N ARG A 98 1.61 16.59 -12.62
CA ARG A 98 0.68 17.52 -11.95
C ARG A 98 -0.75 17.11 -12.26
N GLN A 99 -1.54 16.90 -11.21
CA GLN A 99 -2.95 16.58 -11.32
C GLN A 99 -3.75 17.75 -11.94
N ASN A 100 -4.83 17.42 -12.64
CA ASN A 100 -5.68 18.41 -13.31
C ASN A 100 -6.40 19.35 -12.31
N ALA A 101 -7.08 20.38 -12.81
CA ALA A 101 -7.75 21.36 -11.95
C ALA A 101 -8.85 20.74 -11.07
N THR A 102 -9.68 19.86 -11.64
CA THR A 102 -10.77 19.20 -10.92
C THR A 102 -10.26 18.29 -9.81
N THR A 103 -9.21 17.51 -10.07
CA THR A 103 -8.58 16.64 -9.07
C THR A 103 -8.02 17.45 -7.91
N ARG A 104 -7.34 18.57 -8.19
CA ARG A 104 -6.78 19.47 -7.16
C ARG A 104 -7.88 20.07 -6.29
N GLU A 105 -8.94 20.60 -6.88
CA GLU A 105 -10.08 21.17 -6.15
C GLU A 105 -10.75 20.13 -5.25
N LYS A 106 -10.92 18.90 -5.72
CA LYS A 106 -11.45 17.80 -4.92
C LYS A 106 -10.53 17.46 -3.74
N TYR A 107 -9.22 17.38 -3.99
CA TYR A 107 -8.23 17.10 -2.94
C TYR A 107 -8.25 18.14 -1.81
N GLU A 108 -8.38 19.43 -2.14
CA GLU A 108 -8.52 20.49 -1.14
C GLU A 108 -9.75 20.28 -0.24
N LYS A 109 -10.86 19.77 -0.79
CA LYS A 109 -12.10 19.50 -0.04
C LYS A 109 -12.02 18.28 0.88
N ILE A 110 -11.15 17.32 0.57
CA ILE A 110 -10.99 16.08 1.34
C ILE A 110 -9.76 16.10 2.28
N ARG A 111 -9.30 17.30 2.68
CA ARG A 111 -8.10 17.49 3.53
C ARG A 111 -6.85 16.86 2.91
N GLY A 112 -6.76 16.92 1.59
CA GLY A 112 -5.68 16.36 0.81
C GLY A 112 -4.56 17.36 0.52
N GLN A 113 -3.34 16.85 0.52
CA GLN A 113 -2.14 17.52 0.05
C GLN A 113 -1.62 16.78 -1.18
N LEU A 114 -1.23 17.51 -2.21
CA LEU A 114 -0.73 16.95 -3.46
C LEU A 114 0.75 17.26 -3.65
N PHE A 115 1.52 16.21 -3.90
CA PHE A 115 2.94 16.27 -4.21
C PHE A 115 3.17 15.84 -5.66
N VAL A 116 4.15 16.47 -6.31
CA VAL A 116 4.51 16.15 -7.70
C VAL A 116 5.98 15.79 -7.77
N GLY A 117 6.28 14.63 -8.36
CA GLY A 117 7.64 14.20 -8.63
C GLY A 117 7.77 12.68 -8.75
N ASN A 118 8.87 12.25 -9.35
CA ASN A 118 9.22 10.86 -9.49
C ASN A 118 9.72 10.31 -8.16
N VAL A 119 9.08 9.26 -7.67
CA VAL A 119 9.56 8.49 -6.51
C VAL A 119 10.54 7.43 -7.02
N PRO A 120 11.67 7.16 -6.34
CA PRO A 120 12.21 7.90 -5.21
C PRO A 120 13.06 9.10 -5.63
N ASP A 121 13.19 9.45 -6.90
CA ASP A 121 14.22 10.39 -7.37
C ASP A 121 14.02 11.84 -6.92
N THR A 122 13.03 12.52 -7.51
CA THR A 122 12.73 13.93 -7.21
C THR A 122 11.76 14.09 -6.05
N LEU A 123 11.02 13.04 -5.69
CA LEU A 123 10.13 13.00 -4.55
C LEU A 123 10.47 11.81 -3.63
N LYS A 124 10.75 12.11 -2.36
CA LYS A 124 11.09 11.10 -1.34
C LYS A 124 9.88 10.89 -0.43
N LEU A 125 9.55 9.62 -0.12
CA LEU A 125 8.40 9.30 0.74
C LEU A 125 8.48 9.95 2.12
N TYR A 126 9.67 9.96 2.75
CA TYR A 126 9.86 10.61 4.06
C TYR A 126 9.64 12.14 4.00
N ARG A 127 9.90 12.77 2.85
CA ARG A 127 9.74 14.22 2.72
C ARG A 127 8.26 14.59 2.75
N MET A 128 7.40 13.80 2.11
CA MET A 128 5.95 13.98 2.18
C MET A 128 5.44 13.87 3.62
N MET A 129 5.95 12.92 4.40
CA MET A 129 5.59 12.80 5.83
C MET A 129 5.98 14.02 6.66
N ILE A 130 7.19 14.56 6.42
CA ILE A 130 7.66 15.78 7.10
C ILE A 130 6.79 16.97 6.72
N ASP A 131 6.59 17.18 5.42
CA ASP A 131 5.86 18.35 4.90
C ASP A 131 4.37 18.31 5.26
N SER A 132 3.78 17.11 5.37
CA SER A 132 2.40 16.94 5.84
C SER A 132 2.25 16.97 7.37
N GLY A 133 3.35 16.91 8.13
CA GLY A 133 3.34 16.77 9.58
C GLY A 133 2.91 15.38 10.09
N SER A 134 2.92 14.36 9.23
CA SER A 134 2.50 13.00 9.57
C SER A 134 3.62 12.17 10.21
N LYS A 135 3.27 11.34 11.19
CA LYS A 135 4.23 10.51 11.95
C LYS A 135 4.15 9.02 11.63
N GLU A 136 2.99 8.58 11.15
CA GLU A 136 2.69 7.19 10.80
C GLU A 136 1.59 7.18 9.74
N VAL A 137 1.44 6.07 9.04
CA VAL A 137 0.48 5.91 7.96
C VAL A 137 -0.56 4.86 8.35
N GLU A 138 -1.84 5.23 8.30
CA GLU A 138 -2.93 4.30 8.53
C GLU A 138 -3.13 3.39 7.32
N ILE A 139 -3.20 3.99 6.12
CA ILE A 139 -3.39 3.28 4.85
C ILE A 139 -2.38 3.83 3.85
N LEU A 140 -1.54 2.93 3.32
CA LEU A 140 -0.65 3.22 2.21
C LEU A 140 -1.16 2.50 0.95
N LYS A 141 -1.74 3.26 0.02
CA LYS A 141 -1.97 2.81 -1.36
C LYS A 141 -0.74 3.19 -2.19
N ILE A 142 -0.10 2.20 -2.81
CA ILE A 142 1.10 2.40 -3.62
C ILE A 142 1.04 1.64 -4.94
N ASP A 143 1.17 2.40 -6.00
CA ASP A 143 1.23 1.97 -7.39
C ASP A 143 2.10 2.99 -8.13
N ILE A 144 3.41 2.71 -8.29
CA ILE A 144 4.38 3.71 -8.77
C ILE A 144 5.36 3.11 -9.79
N GLU A 145 4.86 2.26 -10.67
CA GLU A 145 5.56 1.81 -11.88
C GLU A 145 6.98 1.29 -11.63
N SER A 146 7.10 0.24 -10.82
CA SER A 146 8.36 -0.39 -10.36
C SER A 146 9.19 0.37 -9.33
N SER A 147 8.84 1.62 -9.00
CA SER A 147 9.59 2.41 -8.02
C SER A 147 9.39 1.92 -6.58
N GLU A 148 8.35 1.11 -6.34
CA GLU A 148 8.04 0.49 -5.05
C GLU A 148 9.17 -0.42 -4.56
N HIS A 149 9.91 -1.06 -5.49
CA HIS A 149 11.05 -1.94 -5.21
C HIS A 149 12.22 -1.22 -4.51
N THR A 150 12.34 0.08 -4.77
CA THR A 150 13.43 0.91 -4.24
C THR A 150 12.95 1.77 -3.07
N ALA A 151 11.73 2.30 -3.16
CA ALA A 151 11.23 3.31 -2.23
C ALA A 151 10.64 2.72 -0.94
N LEU A 152 10.01 1.54 -1.02
CA LEU A 152 9.14 1.09 0.07
C LEU A 152 9.91 0.55 1.28
N GLU A 153 10.94 -0.29 1.07
CA GLU A 153 11.70 -0.84 2.20
C GLU A 153 12.37 0.24 3.08
N PRO A 154 13.08 1.24 2.53
CA PRO A 154 13.63 2.34 3.34
C PRO A 154 12.56 3.13 4.10
N PHE A 155 11.37 3.26 3.51
CA PHE A 155 10.25 3.95 4.14
C PHE A 155 9.73 3.18 5.36
N LEU A 156 9.48 1.87 5.21
CA LEU A 156 8.99 1.01 6.28
C LEU A 156 9.99 0.83 7.44
N LYS A 157 11.29 1.03 7.19
CA LYS A 157 12.31 1.08 8.26
C LYS A 157 12.15 2.29 9.18
N SER A 158 11.56 3.37 8.67
CA SER A 158 11.51 4.68 9.33
C SER A 158 10.10 5.03 9.83
N TYR A 159 9.06 4.56 9.16
CA TYR A 159 7.67 4.89 9.46
C TYR A 159 6.84 3.63 9.67
N PHE A 160 5.96 3.69 10.68
CA PHE A 160 4.95 2.66 10.87
C PHE A 160 3.83 2.83 9.84
N VAL A 161 3.40 1.71 9.25
CA VAL A 161 2.28 1.64 8.31
C VAL A 161 1.33 0.54 8.78
N CYS A 162 0.07 0.88 9.07
CA CYS A 162 -0.90 -0.09 9.57
C CYS A 162 -1.39 -1.04 8.47
N GLN A 163 -1.66 -0.50 7.28
CA GLN A 163 -2.16 -1.27 6.15
C GLN A 163 -1.49 -0.83 4.84
N ILE A 164 -1.06 -1.80 4.04
CA ILE A 164 -0.43 -1.58 2.73
C ILE A 164 -1.31 -2.20 1.66
N LEU A 165 -1.75 -1.38 0.70
CA LEU A 165 -2.43 -1.75 -0.53
C LEU A 165 -1.44 -1.50 -1.66
N ILE A 166 -0.84 -2.56 -2.19
CA ILE A 166 0.27 -2.45 -3.13
C ILE A 166 -0.03 -3.17 -4.44
N GLU A 167 0.30 -2.50 -5.54
CA GLU A 167 0.54 -3.12 -6.83
C GLU A 167 2.04 -3.34 -7.01
N ILE A 168 2.46 -4.59 -7.22
CA ILE A 168 3.89 -4.94 -7.36
C ILE A 168 4.20 -5.17 -8.83
N HIS A 169 4.96 -4.27 -9.43
CA HIS A 169 5.36 -4.35 -10.83
C HIS A 169 6.54 -5.29 -11.03
N GLY A 170 6.67 -5.79 -12.25
CA GLY A 170 7.75 -6.67 -12.69
C GLY A 170 7.36 -8.14 -12.76
N TYR A 171 8.34 -8.97 -13.06
CA TYR A 171 8.16 -10.42 -13.21
C TYR A 171 8.03 -11.12 -11.85
N PRO A 172 7.44 -12.34 -11.79
CA PRO A 172 7.15 -13.04 -10.54
C PRO A 172 8.31 -13.16 -9.55
N ALA A 173 9.53 -13.47 -10.00
CA ALA A 173 10.69 -13.52 -9.10
C ALA A 173 11.03 -12.16 -8.45
N ARG A 174 10.82 -11.04 -9.17
CA ARG A 174 10.99 -9.69 -8.59
C ARG A 174 9.87 -9.37 -7.60
N GLN A 175 8.64 -9.80 -7.90
CA GLN A 175 7.51 -9.67 -6.98
C GLN A 175 7.75 -10.47 -5.69
N LEU A 176 8.26 -11.70 -5.79
CA LEU A 176 8.62 -12.53 -4.64
C LEU A 176 9.72 -11.90 -3.79
N GLU A 177 10.75 -11.31 -4.40
CA GLU A 177 11.79 -10.57 -3.68
C GLU A 177 11.18 -9.47 -2.81
N MET A 178 10.25 -8.70 -3.38
CA MET A 178 9.58 -7.62 -2.68
C MET A 178 8.67 -8.12 -1.55
N LEU A 179 7.86 -9.16 -1.80
CA LEU A 179 7.02 -9.78 -0.76
C LEU A 179 7.87 -10.34 0.39
N THR A 180 9.04 -10.91 0.08
CA THR A 180 9.99 -11.40 1.08
C THR A 180 10.59 -10.27 1.92
N LYS A 181 10.83 -9.09 1.34
CA LYS A 181 11.22 -7.90 2.09
C LYS A 181 10.08 -7.43 2.99
N LEU A 182 8.87 -7.35 2.46
CA LEU A 182 7.69 -6.88 3.20
C LEU A 182 7.35 -7.78 4.39
N SER A 183 7.38 -9.10 4.25
CA SER A 183 7.07 -10.02 5.34
C SER A 183 8.00 -9.86 6.56
N ARG A 184 9.23 -9.38 6.35
CA ARG A 184 10.16 -9.06 7.45
C ARG A 184 9.77 -7.81 8.21
N TRP A 185 9.27 -6.79 7.51
CA TRP A 185 8.98 -5.48 8.10
C TRP A 185 7.54 -5.37 8.62
N VAL A 186 6.58 -6.00 7.93
CA VAL A 186 5.15 -5.96 8.28
C VAL A 186 4.85 -6.85 9.50
N VAL A 187 5.58 -7.95 9.69
CA VAL A 187 5.44 -8.82 10.88
C VAL A 187 6.17 -8.25 12.10
N MET A 188 7.18 -7.40 11.89
CA MET A 188 7.87 -6.66 12.95
C MET A 188 7.04 -5.45 13.42
N VAL A 189 5.82 -5.68 13.90
CA VAL A 189 5.16 -4.72 14.79
C VAL A 189 6.04 -4.64 16.04
N LYS A 190 6.86 -3.59 16.12
CA LYS A 190 7.66 -3.28 17.30
C LYS A 190 6.74 -3.36 18.52
N ARG A 191 7.05 -4.28 19.45
CA ARG A 191 6.68 -4.07 20.85
C ARG A 191 7.31 -2.73 21.24
N MET A 192 6.50 -1.68 21.34
CA MET A 192 6.88 -0.51 22.12
C MET A 192 7.03 -1.01 23.56
N THR A 193 8.27 -1.13 24.01
CA THR A 193 8.63 -1.17 25.42
C THR A 193 8.40 0.19 26.04
#